data_AF-A0AAE0KXU0-F1
#
_entry.id   AF-A0AAE0KXU0-F1
#
_cell.length_a   1.000
_cell.length_b   1.000
_cell.length_c   1.000
_cell.angle_alpha   90.00
_cell.angle_beta   90.00
_cell.angle_gamma   90.00
#
_symmetry.space_group_name_H-M   'P 1'
#
loop_
_entity.id
_entity.type
_entity.pdbx_description
1 polymer ?
#
loop_
_entity_poly.entity_id
_entity_poly.type
_entity_poly.pdbx_seq_one_letter_code
_entity_poly.pdbx_strand_id
1 'polypeptide(L)'
;MARDSKPPAPSAGPDLVQARAKGKQMLTRPPKAGQGTDAYFGMIYNPQPGTTDRELPKYAGADKRKVNGFLSSNPSRRDEFSHVLKERQYREALRNEDKHRPRFLPPIEKPPAKPRTPPPSLYDRVFEKMGPPDPEWNRKIIRCPQETHNPTRLNPNGERRLGPYRTTSSDMSAYSTPIPQPRYPRRH
;
A
#
# COMPACT_ATOMS: atom_id res chain seq x y z
N MET A 1 67.31 -85.36 61.82
CA MET A 1 66.34 -84.26 61.64
C MET A 1 66.98 -83.18 60.79
N ALA A 2 66.76 -83.22 59.48
CA ALA A 2 67.15 -82.14 58.56
C ALA A 2 65.86 -81.38 58.21
N ARG A 3 65.87 -80.05 58.39
CA ARG A 3 64.70 -79.19 58.18
C ARG A 3 64.54 -78.90 56.69
N ASP A 4 63.36 -79.18 56.16
CA ASP A 4 62.95 -78.81 54.80
C ASP A 4 63.02 -77.29 54.62
N SER A 5 63.86 -76.84 53.68
CA SER A 5 63.92 -75.43 53.28
C SER A 5 62.83 -75.15 52.24
N LYS A 6 61.96 -74.19 52.55
CA LYS A 6 60.82 -73.73 51.73
C LYS A 6 61.30 -73.03 50.45
N PRO A 7 60.73 -73.30 49.26
CA PRO A 7 61.13 -72.61 48.03
C PRO A 7 60.70 -71.13 48.06
N PRO A 8 61.45 -70.22 47.38
CA PRO A 8 61.14 -68.80 47.34
C PRO A 8 59.85 -68.53 46.54
N ALA A 9 59.13 -67.47 46.93
CA ALA A 9 57.89 -67.05 46.28
C ALA A 9 58.13 -66.65 44.80
N PRO A 10 57.15 -66.90 43.90
CA PRO A 10 57.28 -66.53 42.49
C PRO A 10 57.39 -65.01 42.34
N SER A 11 58.37 -64.56 41.54
CA SER A 11 58.55 -63.15 41.18
C SER A 11 57.30 -62.60 40.51
N ALA A 12 56.89 -61.38 40.90
CA ALA A 12 55.75 -60.67 40.34
C ALA A 12 55.72 -60.77 38.81
N GLY A 13 54.71 -61.45 38.26
CA GLY A 13 54.47 -61.51 36.83
C GLY A 13 54.13 -60.12 36.27
N PRO A 14 54.27 -59.89 34.96
CA PRO A 14 53.98 -58.59 34.36
C PRO A 14 52.53 -58.20 34.64
N ASP A 15 52.35 -57.03 35.24
CA ASP A 15 51.03 -56.45 35.54
C ASP A 15 50.14 -56.55 34.30
N LEU A 16 48.98 -57.20 34.45
CA LEU A 16 47.90 -57.21 33.48
C LEU A 16 47.36 -55.78 33.35
N VAL A 17 48.06 -54.96 32.56
CA VAL A 17 47.62 -53.61 32.21
C VAL A 17 46.29 -53.75 31.49
N GLN A 18 45.22 -53.31 32.14
CA GLN A 18 43.86 -53.37 31.61
C GLN A 18 43.83 -52.86 30.17
N ALA A 19 43.24 -53.63 29.24
CA ALA A 19 43.25 -53.33 27.80
C ALA A 19 42.76 -51.92 27.43
N ARG A 20 41.98 -51.27 28.32
CA ARG A 20 41.54 -49.87 28.20
C ARG A 20 42.70 -48.86 28.19
N ALA A 21 43.83 -49.18 28.81
CA ALA A 21 45.00 -48.31 28.88
C ALA A 21 45.84 -48.30 27.59
N LYS A 22 45.67 -49.31 26.71
CA LYS A 22 46.41 -49.45 25.45
C LYS A 22 45.47 -49.55 24.23
N GLY A 23 44.33 -48.86 24.27
CA GLY A 23 43.34 -48.84 23.18
C GLY A 23 43.25 -47.49 22.47
N LYS A 24 42.93 -47.50 21.18
CA LYS A 24 42.61 -46.28 20.42
C LYS A 24 41.28 -45.70 20.91
N GLN A 25 41.29 -44.48 21.44
CA GLN A 25 40.08 -43.81 21.92
C GLN A 25 39.14 -43.45 20.76
N MET A 26 37.84 -43.32 21.06
CA MET A 26 36.85 -42.92 20.05
C MET A 26 37.17 -41.53 19.50
N LEU A 27 37.03 -41.35 18.19
CA LEU A 27 37.23 -40.07 17.55
C LEU A 27 36.02 -39.16 17.78
N THR A 28 36.23 -38.05 18.47
CA THR A 28 35.23 -36.98 18.61
C THR A 28 35.62 -35.78 17.74
N ARG A 29 34.65 -35.18 17.05
CA ARG A 29 34.87 -33.95 16.25
C ARG A 29 34.36 -32.73 17.04
N PRO A 30 35.17 -31.69 17.25
CA PRO A 30 34.71 -30.45 17.90
C PRO A 30 33.72 -29.69 17.00
N PRO A 31 32.86 -28.83 17.58
CA PRO A 31 31.97 -27.97 16.78
C PRO A 31 32.81 -27.03 15.90
N LYS A 32 32.55 -27.03 14.59
CA LYS A 32 33.19 -26.12 13.65
C LYS A 32 32.61 -24.71 13.84
N ALA A 33 33.46 -23.71 14.09
CA ALA A 33 33.04 -22.31 14.10
C ALA A 33 33.10 -21.73 12.67
N GLY A 34 31.98 -21.24 12.14
CA GLY A 34 31.92 -20.55 10.84
C GLY A 34 30.55 -20.64 10.16
N GLN A 35 30.34 -19.82 9.12
CA GLN A 35 29.13 -19.81 8.29
C GLN A 35 29.25 -20.74 7.05
N GLY A 36 30.06 -21.80 7.13
CA GLY A 36 30.23 -22.76 6.04
C GLY A 36 29.13 -23.82 6.02
N THR A 37 28.86 -24.42 4.85
CA THR A 37 27.91 -25.55 4.68
C THR A 37 28.20 -26.71 5.63
N ASP A 38 29.48 -26.90 5.97
CA ASP A 38 30.02 -27.89 6.89
C ASP A 38 29.68 -27.66 8.37
N ALA A 39 29.23 -26.45 8.73
CA ALA A 39 28.83 -26.11 10.10
C ALA A 39 27.36 -26.50 10.39
N TYR A 40 26.58 -26.78 9.35
CA TYR A 40 25.19 -27.20 9.47
C TYR A 40 25.08 -28.73 9.49
N PHE A 41 24.13 -29.25 10.27
CA PHE A 41 23.91 -30.71 10.42
C PHE A 41 23.52 -31.42 9.11
N GLY A 42 23.07 -30.66 8.10
CA GLY A 42 22.85 -31.15 6.74
C GLY A 42 23.90 -30.56 5.80
N MET A 43 24.83 -31.39 5.29
CA MET A 43 25.85 -30.99 4.32
C MET A 43 25.30 -30.53 2.95
N ILE A 44 23.98 -30.53 2.77
CA ILE A 44 23.34 -30.14 1.51
C ILE A 44 22.74 -28.75 1.69
N TYR A 45 23.56 -27.72 1.44
CA TYR A 45 23.00 -26.42 1.10
C TYR A 45 22.38 -26.56 -0.29
N ASN A 46 21.06 -26.66 -0.33
CA ASN A 46 20.29 -26.64 -1.57
C ASN A 46 19.74 -25.22 -1.74
N PRO A 47 20.52 -24.25 -2.25
CA PRO A 47 19.91 -23.01 -2.70
C PRO A 47 18.87 -23.43 -3.72
N GLN A 48 17.62 -22.98 -3.56
CA GLN A 48 16.49 -23.45 -4.36
C GLN A 48 16.94 -23.69 -5.81
N PRO A 49 16.81 -24.94 -6.33
CA PRO A 49 17.37 -25.30 -7.61
C PRO A 49 16.80 -24.34 -8.64
N GLY A 50 17.73 -23.64 -9.32
CA GLY A 50 17.50 -22.45 -10.11
C GLY A 50 16.06 -22.27 -10.56
N THR A 51 15.35 -21.34 -9.91
CA THR A 51 14.44 -20.54 -10.70
C THR A 51 15.34 -19.87 -11.72
N THR A 52 15.39 -20.45 -12.93
CA THR A 52 15.99 -19.81 -14.09
C THR A 52 15.59 -18.35 -14.01
N ASP A 53 16.55 -17.43 -14.05
CA ASP A 53 16.26 -16.00 -14.08
C ASP A 53 15.14 -15.81 -15.08
N ARG A 54 13.91 -15.63 -14.59
CA ARG A 54 12.73 -15.79 -15.45
C ARG A 54 12.82 -14.62 -16.41
N GLU A 55 13.20 -14.93 -17.64
CA GLU A 55 13.26 -13.95 -18.71
C GLU A 55 11.91 -13.26 -18.78
N LEU A 56 11.92 -11.96 -19.07
CA LEU A 56 10.70 -11.17 -19.20
C LEU A 56 9.71 -11.89 -20.13
N PRO A 57 8.40 -11.89 -19.80
CA PRO A 57 7.39 -12.56 -20.61
C PRO A 57 7.46 -12.05 -22.07
N LYS A 58 7.72 -12.96 -23.00
CA LYS A 58 7.75 -12.66 -24.43
C LYS A 58 6.35 -12.83 -25.00
N TYR A 59 5.69 -11.72 -25.29
CA TYR A 59 4.36 -11.71 -25.92
C TYR A 59 4.39 -11.91 -27.44
N ALA A 60 5.59 -11.98 -28.04
CA ALA A 60 5.75 -12.25 -29.45
C ALA A 60 5.38 -13.72 -29.75
N GLY A 61 4.24 -13.93 -30.40
CA GLY A 61 3.79 -15.25 -30.87
C GLY A 61 2.83 -15.99 -29.93
N ALA A 62 2.51 -15.45 -28.75
CA ALA A 62 1.55 -16.06 -27.82
C ALA A 62 0.10 -16.04 -28.39
N ASP A 63 -0.27 -14.93 -29.03
CA ASP A 63 -1.56 -14.78 -29.71
C ASP A 63 -1.36 -14.68 -31.23
N LYS A 64 -1.70 -15.75 -31.95
CA LYS A 64 -1.72 -15.75 -33.43
C LYS A 64 -2.89 -14.94 -34.00
N ARG A 65 -3.85 -14.55 -33.16
CA ARG A 65 -5.01 -13.75 -33.57
C ARG A 65 -4.64 -12.28 -33.48
N LYS A 66 -4.24 -11.68 -34.60
CA LYS A 66 -4.12 -10.23 -34.71
C LYS A 66 -5.51 -9.62 -34.54
N VAL A 67 -5.83 -9.16 -33.33
CA VAL A 67 -7.06 -8.42 -33.07
C VAL A 67 -6.76 -6.96 -33.41
N ASN A 68 -7.32 -6.48 -34.52
CA ASN A 68 -7.27 -5.05 -34.85
C ASN A 68 -8.09 -4.30 -33.79
N GLY A 69 -7.42 -3.78 -32.76
CA GLY A 69 -8.04 -2.94 -31.74
C GLY A 69 -8.32 -1.53 -32.26
N PHE A 70 -9.23 -0.82 -31.59
CA PHE A 70 -9.68 0.53 -32.01
C PHE A 70 -8.53 1.55 -32.10
N LEU A 71 -7.68 1.65 -31.08
CA LEU A 71 -6.58 2.62 -31.00
C LEU A 71 -5.20 1.95 -30.85
N SER A 72 -5.17 0.65 -30.57
CA SER A 72 -3.95 -0.14 -30.42
C SER A 72 -4.16 -1.54 -30.97
N SER A 73 -3.31 -1.98 -31.90
CA SER A 73 -3.36 -3.31 -32.54
C SER A 73 -2.42 -4.35 -31.86
N ASN A 74 -1.92 -4.02 -30.67
CA ASN A 74 -1.02 -4.90 -29.92
C ASN A 74 -1.82 -5.94 -29.12
N PRO A 75 -1.23 -7.13 -28.83
CA PRO A 75 -1.85 -8.09 -27.93
C PRO A 75 -2.09 -7.48 -26.54
N SER A 76 -3.07 -8.01 -25.80
CA SER A 76 -3.37 -7.57 -24.43
C SER A 76 -2.20 -7.90 -23.51
N ARG A 77 -1.55 -6.88 -22.95
CA ARG A 77 -0.40 -6.99 -22.02
C ARG A 77 -0.74 -6.61 -20.59
N ARG A 78 -1.98 -6.90 -20.13
CA ARG A 78 -2.41 -6.55 -18.77
C ARG A 78 -1.63 -7.26 -17.66
N ASP A 79 -1.04 -8.41 -18.00
CA ASP A 79 -0.23 -9.26 -17.13
C ASP A 79 1.27 -8.88 -17.15
N GLU A 80 1.71 -7.96 -18.00
CA GLU A 80 3.13 -7.57 -18.16
C GLU A 80 3.73 -7.06 -16.83
N PHE A 81 2.91 -6.42 -16.00
CA PHE A 81 3.30 -5.89 -14.68
C PHE A 81 3.16 -6.87 -13.52
N SER A 82 2.70 -8.10 -13.77
CA SER A 82 2.76 -9.19 -12.78
C SER A 82 4.21 -9.65 -12.54
N HIS A 83 5.13 -9.33 -13.46
CA HIS A 83 6.54 -9.69 -13.35
C HIS A 83 7.36 -8.63 -12.59
N VAL A 84 8.03 -9.04 -11.51
CA VAL A 84 8.79 -8.15 -10.61
C VAL A 84 9.86 -7.33 -11.35
N LEU A 85 10.57 -7.94 -12.31
CA LEU A 85 11.59 -7.21 -13.09
C LEU A 85 10.97 -6.08 -13.92
N LYS A 86 9.80 -6.31 -14.51
CA LYS A 86 9.14 -5.31 -15.36
C LYS A 86 8.60 -4.14 -14.55
N GLU A 87 8.03 -4.44 -13.38
CA GLU A 87 7.65 -3.44 -12.39
C GLU A 87 8.85 -2.57 -11.98
N ARG A 88 10.01 -3.17 -11.71
CA ARG A 88 11.23 -2.43 -11.36
C ARG A 88 11.71 -1.54 -12.51
N GLN A 89 11.77 -2.06 -13.73
CA GLN A 89 12.14 -1.29 -14.93
C GLN A 89 11.21 -0.09 -15.11
N TYR A 90 9.91 -0.27 -14.93
CA TYR A 90 8.93 0.81 -15.06
C TYR A 90 9.09 1.88 -13.97
N ARG A 91 9.31 1.48 -12.72
CA ARG A 91 9.62 2.43 -11.64
C ARG A 91 10.90 3.23 -11.90
N GLU A 92 11.91 2.59 -12.45
CA GLU A 92 13.15 3.27 -12.82
C GLU A 92 12.94 4.29 -13.95
N ALA A 93 12.14 3.92 -14.97
CA ALA A 93 11.74 4.84 -16.03
C ALA A 93 11.00 6.06 -15.47
N LEU A 94 9.99 5.86 -14.62
CA LEU A 94 9.26 6.96 -13.96
C LEU A 94 10.18 7.86 -13.13
N ARG A 95 11.14 7.28 -12.40
CA ARG A 95 12.13 8.07 -11.64
C ARG A 95 13.01 8.91 -12.56
N ASN A 96 13.37 8.40 -13.74
CA ASN A 96 14.16 9.15 -14.70
C ASN A 96 13.34 10.24 -15.39
N GLU A 97 12.08 9.97 -15.73
CA GLU A 97 11.14 10.98 -16.22
C GLU A 97 10.97 12.11 -15.20
N ASP A 98 10.76 11.79 -13.92
CA ASP A 98 10.62 12.79 -12.86
C ASP A 98 11.89 13.63 -12.65
N LYS A 99 13.08 13.05 -12.83
CA LYS A 99 14.36 13.80 -12.78
C LYS A 99 14.46 14.82 -13.90
N HIS A 100 14.01 14.45 -15.10
CA HIS A 100 14.08 15.32 -16.28
C HIS A 100 12.85 16.20 -16.46
N ARG A 101 11.82 16.02 -15.64
CA ARG A 101 10.61 16.82 -15.69
C ARG A 101 10.92 18.25 -15.25
N PRO A 102 10.82 19.24 -16.15
CA PRO A 102 10.95 20.64 -15.75
C PRO A 102 9.86 20.95 -14.71
N ARG A 103 10.28 21.41 -13.53
CA ARG A 103 9.39 21.85 -12.46
C ARG A 103 8.76 23.19 -12.87
N PHE A 104 7.80 23.12 -13.79
CA PHE A 104 7.10 24.31 -14.30
C PHE A 104 6.03 24.84 -13.35
N LEU A 105 5.62 24.05 -12.36
CA LEU A 105 4.62 24.48 -11.40
C LEU A 105 5.31 25.14 -10.20
N PRO A 106 5.00 26.41 -9.89
CA PRO A 106 5.37 26.97 -8.60
C PRO A 106 4.77 26.09 -7.50
N PRO A 107 5.44 25.95 -6.34
CA PRO A 107 4.87 25.23 -5.21
C PRO A 107 3.49 25.83 -4.94
N ILE A 108 2.45 24.99 -5.04
CA ILE A 108 1.08 25.40 -4.78
C ILE A 108 1.06 25.84 -3.32
N GLU A 109 1.05 27.16 -3.11
CA GLU A 109 0.90 27.73 -1.78
C GLU A 109 -0.42 27.21 -1.23
N LYS A 110 -0.30 26.38 -0.20
CA LYS A 110 -1.45 25.80 0.48
C LYS A 110 -2.21 27.00 1.06
N PRO A 111 -3.45 27.28 0.61
CA PRO A 111 -4.19 28.43 1.12
C PRO A 111 -4.27 28.32 2.64
N PRO A 112 -4.21 29.46 3.37
CA PRO A 112 -4.26 29.45 4.83
C PRO A 112 -5.48 28.63 5.27
N ALA A 113 -5.22 27.65 6.12
CA ALA A 113 -6.27 26.78 6.62
C ALA A 113 -7.33 27.66 7.29
N LYS A 114 -8.53 27.72 6.70
CA LYS A 114 -9.69 28.35 7.36
C LYS A 114 -9.81 27.73 8.76
N PRO A 115 -10.09 28.51 9.81
CA PRO A 115 -10.29 27.97 11.15
C PRO A 115 -11.35 26.89 11.05
N ARG A 116 -10.95 25.63 11.27
CA ARG A 116 -11.86 24.50 11.29
C ARG A 116 -12.67 24.65 12.57
N THR A 117 -13.90 25.12 12.44
CA THR A 117 -14.87 24.93 13.52
C THR A 117 -14.96 23.43 13.79
N PRO A 118 -14.90 23.00 15.06
CA PRO A 118 -15.04 21.59 15.38
C PRO A 118 -16.39 21.11 14.82
N PRO A 119 -16.45 19.91 14.22
CA PRO A 119 -17.72 19.37 13.77
C PRO A 119 -18.68 19.29 14.97
N PRO A 120 -19.98 19.57 14.78
CA PRO A 120 -20.95 19.44 15.85
C PRO A 120 -20.95 18.01 16.39
N SER A 121 -21.15 17.87 17.71
CA SER A 121 -21.16 16.55 18.35
C SER A 121 -22.31 15.69 17.79
N LEU A 122 -22.16 14.36 17.88
CA LEU A 122 -23.24 13.46 17.48
C LEU A 122 -24.48 13.66 18.36
N TYR A 123 -24.27 13.93 19.65
CA TYR A 123 -25.34 14.22 20.60
C TYR A 123 -26.19 15.42 20.14
N ASP A 124 -25.56 16.52 19.73
CA ASP A 124 -26.26 17.71 19.23
C ASP A 124 -27.01 17.48 17.91
N ARG A 125 -26.65 16.45 17.14
CA ARG A 125 -27.34 16.08 15.89
C ARG A 125 -28.52 15.16 16.12
N VAL A 126 -28.43 14.28 17.12
CA VAL A 126 -29.46 13.29 17.45
C VAL A 126 -30.55 13.92 18.30
N PHE A 127 -30.17 14.75 19.25
CA PHE A 127 -31.11 15.44 20.12
C PHE A 127 -31.35 16.85 19.61
N GLU A 128 -32.60 17.13 19.25
CA GLU A 128 -33.02 18.46 18.85
C GLU A 128 -32.78 19.44 19.99
N LYS A 129 -32.23 20.61 19.66
CA LYS A 129 -32.17 21.71 20.63
C LYS A 129 -33.59 22.14 20.94
N MET A 130 -34.07 21.77 22.13
CA MET A 130 -35.29 22.29 22.75
C MET A 130 -35.07 23.77 23.15
N GLY A 131 -34.89 24.64 22.17
CA GLY A 131 -34.88 26.09 22.33
C GLY A 131 -36.28 26.67 22.17
N PRO A 132 -36.51 27.93 22.60
CA PRO A 132 -37.75 28.62 22.26
C PRO A 132 -37.95 28.60 20.73
N PRO A 133 -39.18 28.35 20.24
CA PRO A 133 -39.42 28.20 18.81
C PRO A 133 -39.06 29.48 18.08
N ASP A 134 -38.05 29.41 17.21
CA ASP A 134 -37.65 30.55 16.38
C ASP A 134 -38.87 31.02 15.56
N PRO A 135 -39.35 32.27 15.73
CA PRO A 135 -40.53 32.76 15.04
C PRO A 135 -40.39 32.71 13.52
N GLU A 136 -39.16 32.85 13.02
CA GLU A 136 -38.82 32.74 11.60
C GLU A 136 -38.81 31.29 11.09
N TRP A 137 -38.47 30.33 11.94
CA TRP A 137 -38.41 28.91 11.59
C TRP A 137 -39.83 28.36 11.35
N ASN A 138 -40.77 28.71 12.24
CA ASN A 138 -42.18 28.33 12.10
C ASN A 138 -42.78 28.84 10.77
N ARG A 139 -42.46 30.07 10.35
CA ARG A 139 -42.92 30.62 9.06
C ARG A 139 -42.36 29.87 7.84
N LYS A 140 -41.16 29.30 7.94
CA LYS A 140 -40.50 28.52 6.87
C LYS A 140 -41.05 27.10 6.77
N ILE A 141 -41.30 26.43 7.90
CA ILE A 141 -41.88 25.08 7.93
C ILE A 141 -43.29 25.07 7.35
N ILE A 142 -44.13 26.06 7.69
CA ILE A 142 -45.53 26.12 7.22
C ILE A 142 -45.64 26.10 5.68
N ARG A 143 -44.60 26.52 4.96
CA ARG A 143 -44.58 26.55 3.49
C ARG A 143 -44.03 25.27 2.84
N CYS A 144 -43.29 24.45 3.57
CA CYS A 144 -42.72 23.22 3.04
C CYS A 144 -43.61 22.03 3.43
N PRO A 145 -44.19 21.28 2.45
CA PRO A 145 -45.02 20.12 2.73
C PRO A 145 -44.29 18.98 3.46
N GLN A 146 -42.96 18.99 3.43
CA GLN A 146 -42.12 17.99 4.05
C GLN A 146 -41.24 18.67 5.09
N GLU A 147 -41.18 18.08 6.29
CA GLU A 147 -40.23 18.47 7.32
C GLU A 147 -38.80 18.22 6.82
N THR A 148 -38.08 19.30 6.49
CA THR A 148 -36.72 19.21 5.97
C THR A 148 -35.87 20.35 6.52
N HIS A 149 -34.60 20.08 6.85
CA HIS A 149 -33.61 21.10 7.20
C HIS A 149 -32.72 21.51 6.01
N ASN A 150 -33.09 21.12 4.78
CA ASN A 150 -32.29 21.40 3.61
C ASN A 150 -32.39 22.90 3.23
N PRO A 151 -31.30 23.70 3.33
CA PRO A 151 -31.35 25.13 3.06
C PRO A 151 -31.79 25.45 1.62
N THR A 152 -31.49 24.56 0.67
CA THR A 152 -31.88 24.76 -0.73
C THR A 152 -33.38 24.64 -0.99
N ARG A 153 -34.13 24.00 -0.07
CA ARG A 153 -35.61 23.89 -0.14
C ARG A 153 -36.30 24.94 0.73
N LEU A 154 -35.66 25.35 1.83
CA LEU A 154 -36.22 26.31 2.79
C LEU A 154 -36.04 27.78 2.40
N ASN A 155 -35.17 28.09 1.44
CA ASN A 155 -34.96 29.46 0.99
C ASN A 155 -36.17 29.95 0.18
N PRO A 156 -36.91 30.98 0.64
CA PRO A 156 -38.14 31.44 0.01
C PRO A 156 -37.91 32.05 -1.38
N ASN A 157 -36.71 32.59 -1.63
CA ASN A 157 -36.34 33.20 -2.90
C ASN A 157 -35.83 32.18 -3.93
N GLY A 158 -35.73 30.90 -3.58
CA GLY A 158 -35.12 29.88 -4.44
C GLY A 158 -33.61 30.03 -4.69
N GLU A 159 -32.99 31.03 -4.06
CA GLU A 159 -31.57 31.33 -4.22
C GLU A 159 -30.70 30.20 -3.66
N ARG A 160 -29.79 29.69 -4.50
CA ARG A 160 -28.80 28.67 -4.14
C ARG A 160 -27.41 29.25 -4.29
N ARG A 161 -26.62 29.20 -3.22
CA ARG A 161 -25.20 29.55 -3.29
C ARG A 161 -24.43 28.36 -3.86
N LEU A 162 -24.14 28.42 -5.16
CA LEU A 162 -23.27 27.46 -5.84
C LEU A 162 -21.82 27.77 -5.44
N GLY A 163 -21.13 26.81 -4.83
CA GLY A 163 -19.75 26.95 -4.39
C GLY A 163 -18.75 26.85 -5.56
N PRO A 164 -17.69 26.03 -5.45
CA PRO A 164 -16.74 25.85 -6.56
C PRO A 164 -17.33 25.04 -7.73
N TYR A 165 -18.39 24.27 -7.48
CA TYR A 165 -19.08 23.52 -8.50
C TYR A 165 -20.03 24.42 -9.27
N ARG A 166 -19.81 24.50 -10.58
CA ARG A 166 -20.64 25.25 -11.52
C ARG A 166 -21.16 24.34 -12.61
N THR A 167 -22.39 24.58 -13.03
CA THR A 167 -22.96 23.92 -14.20
C THR A 167 -22.63 24.75 -15.43
N THR A 168 -22.50 24.09 -16.59
CA THR A 168 -22.26 24.79 -17.86
C THR A 168 -23.32 25.86 -18.12
N SER A 169 -24.58 25.63 -17.75
CA SER A 169 -25.66 26.63 -17.84
C SER A 169 -25.46 27.86 -16.95
N SER A 170 -24.92 27.68 -15.73
CA SER A 170 -24.64 28.80 -14.82
C SER A 170 -23.47 29.66 -15.30
N ASP A 171 -22.49 29.05 -15.97
CA ASP A 171 -21.34 29.80 -16.52
C ASP A 171 -21.72 30.55 -17.81
N MET A 172 -22.60 30.00 -18.63
CA MET A 172 -23.06 30.66 -19.87
C MET A 172 -23.95 31.89 -19.60
N SER A 173 -24.74 31.88 -18.54
CA SER A 173 -25.67 32.97 -18.22
C SER A 173 -25.01 34.19 -17.57
N ALA A 174 -23.75 34.09 -17.14
CA ALA A 174 -23.01 35.20 -16.54
C ALA A 174 -22.59 36.29 -17.55
N TYR A 175 -22.71 36.02 -18.86
CA TYR A 175 -22.41 36.98 -19.93
C TYR A 175 -23.66 37.77 -20.33
N SER A 176 -24.25 38.50 -19.38
CA SER A 176 -25.25 39.52 -19.72
C SER A 176 -24.52 40.74 -20.25
N THR A 177 -24.34 40.83 -21.56
CA THR A 177 -24.04 42.12 -22.19
C THR A 177 -25.17 43.10 -21.90
N PRO A 178 -24.90 44.42 -21.81
CA PRO A 178 -25.96 45.40 -21.62
C PRO A 178 -26.96 45.27 -22.77
N ILE A 179 -28.20 44.93 -22.44
CA ILE A 179 -29.27 44.81 -23.43
C ILE A 179 -29.65 46.24 -23.86
N PRO A 180 -29.43 46.62 -25.14
CA PRO A 180 -29.80 47.95 -25.60
C PRO A 180 -31.32 48.11 -25.53
N GLN A 181 -31.78 49.24 -24.97
CA GLN A 181 -33.21 49.51 -24.90
C GLN A 181 -33.79 49.70 -26.31
N PRO A 182 -35.02 49.22 -26.57
CA PRO A 182 -35.68 49.42 -27.85
C PRO A 182 -35.89 50.92 -28.09
N ARG A 183 -35.52 51.42 -29.28
CA ARG A 183 -35.61 52.85 -29.61
C ARG A 183 -37.04 53.41 -29.53
N TYR A 184 -38.04 52.57 -29.75
CA TYR A 184 -39.45 52.96 -29.75
C TYR A 184 -40.30 51.91 -29.01
N PRO A 185 -40.43 51.99 -27.67
CA PRO A 185 -41.37 51.14 -26.97
C PRO A 185 -42.80 51.53 -27.35
N ARG A 186 -43.67 50.54 -27.60
CA ARG A 186 -45.11 50.78 -27.74
C ARG A 186 -45.61 51.43 -26.46
N ARG A 187 -46.18 52.63 -26.58
CA ARG A 187 -46.90 53.31 -25.50
C ARG A 187 -48.35 52.82 -25.54
N HIS A 188 -48.81 52.23 -24.44
CA HIS A 188 -50.21 51.91 -24.18
C HIS A 188 -50.77 52.94 -23.21
#